data_AF-A0A2A8CY11-F1
#
_entry.id   AF-A0A2A8CY11-F1
#
_cell.length_a   1.000
_cell.length_b   1.000
_cell.length_c   1.000
_cell.angle_alpha   90.00
_cell.angle_beta   90.00
_cell.angle_gamma   90.00
#
_symmetry.space_group_name_H-M   'P 1'
#
loop_
_entity.id
_entity.type
_entity.pdbx_description
1 polymer ?
#
loop_
_entity_poly.entity_id
_entity_poly.type
_entity_poly.pdbx_seq_one_letter_code
_entity_poly.pdbx_strand_id
1 'polypeptide(L)'
;MRLLHFASRPDDTHLLRMPVSASPSLSSILALVLFTTLIGGCAPDSTSNGDAPTSHPAALALDGAFDEWNSIPELVRDSIGDGGETDVQSLSMAHDDEYLFVSFRLNAALTLQQDNDLTLALDLDADESTGNADGADLTWTFGERNGTYYGPSTTELGHADLGFASLPTVSSNQYEIALRRAATPGQSEWLTTGDTVCAVLESQTDRAPDTGRVCYKLTEGPSNVNDGPVELERAPETQVRVISHNVLQDTLFTAPVRNAYERIYRTVEPDVYALQEIYDHEAEVTRTRIAELTDTDATEWHTAKLGLDLVVVSRFPILGTHTIPGFEDYESGAYLLDTNQEMGHPLLLINMHPPCCTGGEPTSDLKRQRVVDAVVAFLRDTHEDGGPLDVPTDTPILIVGDMNFVGDAQQPASLADGGILNTSLFGDASAPDWDGSPLLDINPSQTGAPLHTTWENADSSFPPGRLDYAYLSDSVAEVKRAYTLSTSQLPDSVRTAYGLKKEDTARASDHLPLVIDISSDD
;
A
#
# COMPACT_ATOMS: atom_id res chain seq x y z
N MET A 1 26.60 -16.47 -3.71
CA MET A 1 27.29 -15.25 -3.23
C MET A 1 28.03 -14.58 -4.38
N ARG A 2 27.31 -13.80 -5.19
CA ARG A 2 27.85 -12.88 -6.20
C ARG A 2 27.00 -11.62 -6.11
N LEU A 3 27.54 -10.59 -5.46
CA LEU A 3 26.97 -9.24 -5.49
C LEU A 3 27.28 -8.64 -6.85
N LEU A 4 26.26 -8.11 -7.53
CA LEU A 4 26.43 -7.21 -8.67
C LEU A 4 26.25 -5.78 -8.16
N HIS A 5 27.37 -5.06 -8.08
CA HIS A 5 27.42 -3.60 -7.99
C HIS A 5 27.09 -3.01 -9.36
N PHE A 6 26.17 -2.05 -9.43
CA PHE A 6 26.09 -1.11 -10.55
C PHE A 6 26.41 0.29 -10.06
N ALA A 7 27.47 0.87 -10.63
CA ALA A 7 27.95 2.21 -10.39
C ALA A 7 27.37 3.16 -11.44
N SER A 8 26.80 4.26 -10.99
CA SER A 8 26.33 5.41 -11.75
C SER A 8 27.50 6.24 -12.31
N ARG A 9 27.40 6.70 -13.57
CA ARG A 9 27.95 7.99 -14.00
C ARG A 9 27.07 8.63 -15.10
N PRO A 10 26.96 9.97 -15.11
CA PRO A 10 26.09 10.75 -16.00
C PRO A 10 26.83 11.17 -17.29
N ASP A 11 26.08 11.61 -18.30
CA ASP A 11 26.49 12.71 -19.20
C ASP A 11 25.33 13.19 -20.10
N ASP A 12 25.03 14.49 -19.93
CA ASP A 12 24.81 15.54 -20.92
C ASP A 12 23.78 15.44 -22.07
N THR A 13 22.70 16.22 -21.85
CA THR A 13 22.10 17.25 -22.72
C THR A 13 22.16 17.11 -24.24
N HIS A 14 21.00 17.21 -24.91
CA HIS A 14 20.81 18.20 -25.99
C HIS A 14 19.32 18.50 -26.28
N LEU A 15 18.99 19.78 -26.09
CA LEU A 15 17.77 20.50 -26.46
C LEU A 15 17.44 20.40 -27.95
N LEU A 16 16.16 20.22 -28.29
CA LEU A 16 15.60 20.62 -29.58
C LEU A 16 14.16 21.12 -29.41
N ARG A 17 14.01 22.45 -29.42
CA ARG A 17 12.77 23.21 -29.55
C ARG A 17 12.23 23.11 -30.98
N MET A 18 10.91 22.96 -31.14
CA MET A 18 10.15 23.44 -32.30
C MET A 18 8.73 23.86 -31.89
N PRO A 19 8.05 24.75 -32.66
CA PRO A 19 7.28 25.85 -32.08
C PRO A 19 5.75 25.66 -32.06
N VAL A 20 5.14 26.35 -31.11
CA VAL A 20 3.70 26.65 -31.02
C VAL A 20 3.32 27.64 -32.12
N SER A 21 2.20 27.41 -32.81
CA SER A 21 1.52 28.42 -33.62
C SER A 21 0.05 28.56 -33.23
N ALA A 22 -0.40 29.81 -33.27
CA ALA A 22 -1.56 30.34 -32.60
C ALA A 22 -2.89 30.20 -33.36
N SER A 23 -3.96 30.42 -32.61
CA SER A 23 -5.40 30.43 -32.92
C SER A 23 -5.82 31.41 -34.03
N PRO A 24 -7.12 31.38 -34.41
CA PRO A 24 -7.95 32.56 -34.12
C PRO A 24 -9.42 32.27 -33.68
N SER A 25 -9.86 32.96 -32.61
CA SER A 25 -11.03 33.85 -32.44
C SER A 25 -12.30 33.66 -33.33
N LEU A 26 -13.57 33.91 -32.96
CA LEU A 26 -14.26 34.53 -31.80
C LEU A 26 -15.80 34.46 -32.04
N SER A 27 -16.60 34.69 -30.97
CA SER A 27 -18.00 35.22 -30.92
C SER A 27 -19.16 34.21 -30.87
N SER A 28 -20.24 34.31 -30.08
CA SER A 28 -20.71 35.23 -29.01
C SER A 28 -22.11 34.76 -28.52
N ILE A 29 -22.60 35.35 -27.41
CA ILE A 29 -23.99 35.41 -26.83
C ILE A 29 -24.12 34.51 -25.57
N LEU A 30 -24.06 34.97 -24.30
CA LEU A 30 -24.69 36.06 -23.50
C LEU A 30 -26.05 35.70 -22.86
N ALA A 31 -26.05 35.47 -21.52
CA ALA A 31 -27.10 35.83 -20.53
C ALA A 31 -26.60 35.42 -19.11
N LEU A 32 -26.06 36.33 -18.29
CA LEU A 32 -26.69 37.21 -17.29
C LEU A 32 -27.51 36.48 -16.19
N VAL A 33 -26.94 36.34 -14.99
CA VAL A 33 -27.63 36.62 -13.71
C VAL A 33 -26.64 37.29 -12.75
N LEU A 34 -26.91 38.56 -12.42
CA LEU A 34 -26.30 39.31 -11.33
C LEU A 34 -26.92 38.85 -10.00
N PHE A 35 -26.09 38.52 -9.01
CA PHE A 35 -26.42 38.79 -7.61
C PHE A 35 -25.26 39.55 -6.98
N THR A 36 -25.54 40.79 -6.60
CA THR A 36 -24.67 41.65 -5.79
C THR A 36 -25.14 41.56 -4.36
N THR A 37 -24.28 41.07 -3.47
CA THR A 37 -24.29 41.44 -2.05
C THR A 37 -22.84 41.57 -1.61
N LEU A 38 -22.36 42.81 -1.60
CA LEU A 38 -21.20 43.21 -0.80
C LEU A 38 -21.60 43.14 0.68
N ILE A 39 -20.96 42.27 1.44
CA ILE A 39 -20.57 42.58 2.81
C ILE A 39 -19.10 42.18 2.91
N GLY A 40 -18.23 43.19 3.02
CA GLY A 40 -16.82 42.98 3.29
C GLY A 40 -16.63 42.41 4.68
N GLY A 41 -15.96 41.26 4.74
CA GLY A 41 -15.21 40.82 5.90
C GLY A 41 -13.80 40.55 5.41
N CYS A 42 -12.83 41.30 5.93
CA CYS A 42 -11.42 40.95 5.80
C CYS A 42 -11.25 39.51 6.30
N ALA A 43 -10.63 38.66 5.48
CA ALA A 43 -9.98 37.45 5.99
C ALA A 43 -8.93 37.91 7.02
N PRO A 44 -8.84 37.27 8.20
CA PRO A 44 -7.72 37.53 9.08
C PRO A 44 -6.48 36.89 8.47
N ASP A 45 -5.49 37.71 8.14
CA ASP A 45 -4.09 37.26 8.10
C ASP A 45 -3.79 36.60 9.44
N SER A 46 -3.63 35.28 9.47
CA SER A 46 -3.18 34.58 10.68
C SER A 46 -1.66 34.65 10.77
N THR A 47 -1.15 35.78 11.23
CA THR A 47 0.22 35.86 11.78
C THR A 47 0.19 36.26 13.26
N SER A 48 0.67 35.31 14.07
CA SER A 48 1.18 35.41 15.46
C SER A 48 0.21 35.43 16.67
N ASN A 49 0.53 34.53 17.60
CA ASN A 49 0.36 34.61 19.07
C ASN A 49 -1.06 34.60 19.67
N GLY A 50 -1.49 33.43 20.17
CA GLY A 50 -2.44 33.39 21.30
C GLY A 50 -3.32 32.15 21.44
N ASP A 51 -3.53 31.37 20.38
CA ASP A 51 -4.37 30.18 20.47
C ASP A 51 -3.57 28.99 20.98
N ALA A 52 -4.14 28.25 21.93
CA ALA A 52 -3.54 27.02 22.40
C ALA A 52 -3.42 26.04 21.22
N PRO A 53 -2.32 25.26 21.13
CA PRO A 53 -2.16 24.26 20.08
C PRO A 53 -3.37 23.32 20.07
N THR A 54 -3.92 23.09 18.88
CA THR A 54 -5.07 22.23 18.66
C THR A 54 -4.71 20.77 18.94
N SER A 55 -5.69 19.96 19.29
CA SER A 55 -5.49 18.54 19.60
C SER A 55 -6.65 17.72 19.05
N HIS A 56 -6.33 16.62 18.39
CA HIS A 56 -7.30 15.73 17.75
C HIS A 56 -6.93 14.26 18.04
N PRO A 57 -7.19 13.76 19.27
CA PRO A 57 -7.05 12.35 19.56
C PRO A 57 -8.09 11.54 18.77
N ALA A 58 -7.63 10.60 17.94
CA ALA A 58 -8.48 9.78 17.08
C ALA A 58 -7.80 8.43 16.79
N ALA A 59 -8.59 7.36 16.76
CA ALA A 59 -8.14 6.05 16.30
C ALA A 59 -8.31 6.03 14.77
N LEU A 60 -7.21 6.25 14.04
CA LEU A 60 -7.17 6.26 12.58
C LEU A 60 -6.61 4.93 12.08
N ALA A 61 -6.98 4.55 10.85
CA ALA A 61 -6.29 3.53 10.08
C ALA A 61 -5.52 4.22 8.95
N LEU A 62 -4.27 3.84 8.75
CA LEU A 62 -3.48 4.28 7.60
C LEU A 62 -3.73 3.28 6.46
N ASP A 63 -4.68 3.59 5.60
CA ASP A 63 -5.26 2.70 4.59
C ASP A 63 -5.17 3.21 3.14
N GLY A 64 -4.79 4.48 2.96
CA GLY A 64 -4.69 5.16 1.67
C GLY A 64 -6.03 5.61 1.05
N ALA A 65 -7.17 5.44 1.74
CA ALA A 65 -8.50 5.86 1.30
C ALA A 65 -8.91 7.23 1.87
N PHE A 66 -8.32 7.62 3.00
CA PHE A 66 -8.42 8.94 3.63
C PHE A 66 -9.79 9.33 4.23
N ASP A 67 -10.75 8.41 4.32
CA ASP A 67 -12.11 8.73 4.73
C ASP A 67 -12.19 9.32 6.15
N GLU A 68 -11.33 8.87 7.06
CA GLU A 68 -11.25 9.33 8.43
C GLU A 68 -10.79 10.78 8.55
N TRP A 69 -9.96 11.24 7.62
CA TRP A 69 -9.45 12.62 7.59
C TRP A 69 -10.54 13.65 7.29
N ASN A 70 -11.68 13.26 6.74
CA ASN A 70 -12.84 14.15 6.55
C ASN A 70 -13.36 14.74 7.87
N SER A 71 -13.08 14.08 9.00
CA SER A 71 -13.46 14.51 10.35
C SER A 71 -12.36 15.27 11.09
N ILE A 72 -11.14 15.30 10.55
CA ILE A 72 -9.96 15.91 11.17
C ILE A 72 -9.76 17.31 10.60
N PRO A 73 -9.74 18.37 11.44
CA PRO A 73 -9.50 19.72 10.96
C PRO A 73 -8.10 19.90 10.35
N GLU A 74 -8.06 20.63 9.25
CA GLU A 74 -6.82 21.13 8.66
C GLU A 74 -6.15 22.12 9.64
N LEU A 75 -4.92 21.80 10.04
CA LEU A 75 -4.05 22.66 10.84
C LEU A 75 -3.47 23.81 10.00
N VAL A 76 -3.17 23.51 8.75
CA VAL A 76 -2.73 24.48 7.75
C VAL A 76 -3.64 24.39 6.54
N ARG A 77 -4.11 25.56 6.10
CA ARG A 77 -4.71 25.83 4.79
C ARG A 77 -3.76 26.81 4.11
N ASP A 78 -2.86 26.31 3.28
CA ASP A 78 -1.85 27.16 2.64
C ASP A 78 -2.46 27.94 1.48
N SER A 79 -1.77 28.97 1.01
CA SER A 79 -2.30 29.72 -0.13
C SER A 79 -2.16 28.87 -1.38
N ILE A 80 -3.13 28.93 -2.29
CA ILE A 80 -3.05 28.13 -3.52
C ILE A 80 -2.16 28.87 -4.53
N GLY A 81 -1.14 28.19 -5.05
CA GLY A 81 -0.27 28.68 -6.12
C GLY A 81 0.78 29.70 -5.70
N ASP A 82 1.11 29.77 -4.41
CA ASP A 82 2.32 30.39 -3.88
C ASP A 82 3.56 29.50 -4.03
N GLY A 83 3.35 28.18 -4.11
CA GLY A 83 4.36 27.20 -4.51
C GLY A 83 4.68 27.13 -6.01
N GLY A 84 5.68 26.33 -6.35
CA GLY A 84 6.17 26.11 -7.72
C GLY A 84 5.65 24.82 -8.34
N GLU A 85 6.53 23.82 -8.48
CA GLU A 85 6.15 22.50 -8.99
C GLU A 85 5.35 21.73 -7.95
N THR A 86 5.86 21.72 -6.71
CA THR A 86 5.17 21.24 -5.52
C THR A 86 4.59 22.44 -4.77
N ASP A 87 3.28 22.40 -4.53
CA ASP A 87 2.52 23.37 -3.73
C ASP A 87 1.66 22.57 -2.73
N VAL A 88 1.88 22.81 -1.44
CA VAL A 88 1.24 22.15 -0.31
C VAL A 88 -0.08 22.87 -0.01
N GLN A 89 -1.20 22.18 -0.17
CA GLN A 89 -2.51 22.80 -0.01
C GLN A 89 -3.04 22.73 1.43
N SER A 90 -2.74 21.64 2.13
CA SER A 90 -3.23 21.42 3.48
C SER A 90 -2.37 20.46 4.28
N LEU A 91 -2.35 20.65 5.59
CA LEU A 91 -1.74 19.75 6.57
C LEU A 91 -2.71 19.51 7.72
N SER A 92 -2.91 18.25 8.11
CA SER A 92 -3.72 17.80 9.23
C SER A 92 -2.89 16.88 10.13
N MET A 93 -3.14 16.91 11.43
CA MET A 93 -2.54 15.96 12.38
C MET A 93 -3.58 15.41 13.34
N ALA A 94 -3.40 14.13 13.69
CA ALA A 94 -4.20 13.40 14.67
C ALA A 94 -3.27 12.46 15.46
N HIS A 95 -3.71 11.93 16.59
CA HIS A 95 -2.93 10.94 17.33
C HIS A 95 -3.81 9.91 18.05
N ASP A 96 -3.33 8.68 18.19
CA ASP A 96 -3.81 7.73 19.18
C ASP A 96 -2.75 7.57 20.28
N ASP A 97 -2.88 6.58 21.16
CA ASP A 97 -1.90 6.31 22.22
C ASP A 97 -0.53 5.79 21.71
N GLU A 98 -0.44 5.33 20.46
CA GLU A 98 0.77 4.72 19.88
C GLU A 98 1.42 5.54 18.75
N TYR A 99 0.65 6.31 17.98
CA TYR A 99 1.05 6.97 16.74
C TYR A 99 0.67 8.45 16.69
N LEU A 100 1.55 9.25 16.10
CA LEU A 100 1.22 10.56 15.53
C LEU A 100 0.95 10.34 14.04
N PHE A 101 -0.22 10.75 13.59
CA PHE A 101 -0.62 10.72 12.20
C PHE A 101 -0.53 12.11 11.58
N VAL A 102 -0.07 12.18 10.35
CA VAL A 102 -0.04 13.41 9.56
C VAL A 102 -0.62 13.12 8.18
N SER A 103 -1.55 13.95 7.73
CA SER A 103 -2.02 13.92 6.34
C SER A 103 -1.78 15.27 5.69
N PHE A 104 -1.39 15.25 4.42
CA PHE A 104 -1.21 16.45 3.64
C PHE A 104 -1.69 16.27 2.21
N ARG A 105 -2.04 17.39 1.58
CA ARG A 105 -2.47 17.46 0.18
C ARG A 105 -1.56 18.39 -0.60
N LEU A 106 -1.30 18.03 -1.84
CA LEU A 106 -0.49 18.75 -2.81
C LEU A 106 -1.34 19.20 -4.01
N ASN A 107 -0.83 20.17 -4.77
CA ASN A 107 -1.42 20.64 -6.01
C ASN A 107 -1.44 19.60 -7.14
N ALA A 108 -0.47 18.70 -7.17
CA ALA A 108 -0.26 17.72 -8.22
C ALA A 108 0.11 16.36 -7.64
N ALA A 109 -0.18 15.31 -8.40
CA ALA A 109 0.24 13.96 -8.05
C ALA A 109 1.75 13.80 -8.28
N LEU A 110 2.44 13.24 -7.31
CA LEU A 110 3.84 12.81 -7.42
C LEU A 110 3.97 11.41 -6.83
N THR A 111 5.15 10.78 -6.86
CA THR A 111 5.42 9.55 -6.09
C THR A 111 6.14 9.96 -4.81
N LEU A 112 5.51 9.84 -3.64
CA LEU A 112 6.06 10.42 -2.40
C LEU A 112 7.49 9.98 -2.09
N GLN A 113 7.81 8.71 -2.34
CA GLN A 113 9.08 8.12 -1.94
C GLN A 113 10.20 8.26 -2.98
N GLN A 114 10.00 9.02 -4.08
CA GLN A 114 10.98 9.18 -5.16
C GLN A 114 10.90 10.55 -5.85
N ASP A 115 12.02 11.02 -6.41
CA ASP A 115 12.11 12.17 -7.32
C ASP A 115 11.43 13.46 -6.84
N ASN A 116 11.46 13.72 -5.53
CA ASN A 116 10.99 14.96 -4.92
C ASN A 116 11.86 15.35 -3.72
N ASP A 117 11.72 16.59 -3.28
CA ASP A 117 12.44 17.19 -2.16
C ASP A 117 11.51 17.60 -1.01
N LEU A 118 10.28 17.08 -1.01
CA LEU A 118 9.31 17.35 0.03
C LEU A 118 9.87 16.85 1.37
N THR A 119 9.88 17.73 2.36
CA THR A 119 10.51 17.52 3.67
C THR A 119 9.53 17.88 4.77
N LEU A 120 9.26 16.91 5.66
CA LEU A 120 8.57 17.16 6.90
C LEU A 120 9.58 17.51 8.00
N ALA A 121 9.51 18.71 8.54
CA ALA A 121 10.31 19.18 9.66
C ALA A 121 9.44 19.25 10.93
N LEU A 122 9.89 18.60 12.01
CA LEU A 122 9.23 18.57 13.30
C LEU A 122 10.12 19.17 14.39
N ASP A 123 9.58 20.16 15.10
CA ASP A 123 10.03 20.55 16.44
C ASP A 123 9.24 19.71 17.46
N LEU A 124 9.95 18.99 18.31
CA LEU A 124 9.38 17.99 19.21
C LEU A 124 9.20 18.50 20.64
N ASP A 125 9.87 19.59 21.02
CA ASP A 125 9.83 20.17 22.35
C ASP A 125 9.20 21.58 22.38
N ALA A 126 8.80 22.09 21.22
CA ALA A 126 8.28 23.42 20.99
C ALA A 126 9.27 24.54 21.39
N ASP A 127 10.58 24.29 21.34
CA ASP A 127 11.66 25.25 21.59
C ASP A 127 12.43 25.57 20.30
N GLU A 128 12.18 26.74 19.69
CA GLU A 128 12.92 27.19 18.49
C GLU A 128 14.44 27.32 18.68
N SER A 129 14.96 27.21 19.92
CA SER A 129 16.39 27.28 20.21
C SER A 129 17.11 25.92 20.21
N THR A 130 16.38 24.81 20.10
CA THR A 130 16.89 23.45 19.94
C THR A 130 16.84 23.02 18.46
N GLY A 131 17.23 21.78 18.15
CA GLY A 131 17.22 21.27 16.79
C GLY A 131 18.19 21.95 15.80
N ASN A 132 17.76 22.05 14.55
CA ASN A 132 18.49 22.66 13.46
C ASN A 132 18.38 24.22 13.47
N ALA A 133 18.85 24.88 12.41
CA ALA A 133 18.84 26.34 12.33
C ALA A 133 17.43 26.97 12.33
N ASP A 134 16.40 26.17 12.02
CA ASP A 134 14.99 26.56 11.92
C ASP A 134 14.16 26.00 13.10
N GLY A 135 14.82 25.44 14.12
CA GLY A 135 14.19 24.91 15.32
C GLY A 135 13.60 23.51 15.16
N ALA A 136 13.89 22.78 14.08
CA ALA A 136 13.41 21.42 13.89
C ALA A 136 14.38 20.39 14.49
N ASP A 137 13.87 19.53 15.37
CA ASP A 137 14.64 18.42 15.94
C ASP A 137 14.71 17.22 14.99
N LEU A 138 13.73 17.07 14.10
CA LEU A 138 13.65 15.99 13.14
C LEU A 138 13.29 16.53 11.77
N THR A 139 13.99 16.09 10.74
CA THR A 139 13.56 16.23 9.35
C THR A 139 13.43 14.87 8.70
N TRP A 140 12.47 14.73 7.78
CA TRP A 140 12.31 13.57 6.91
C TRP A 140 12.07 14.04 5.48
N THR A 141 13.01 13.72 4.57
CA THR A 141 12.90 14.07 3.15
C THR A 141 12.34 12.88 2.38
N PHE A 142 11.11 12.99 1.88
CA PHE A 142 10.36 11.84 1.37
C PHE A 142 11.00 11.21 0.13
N GLY A 143 11.39 12.01 -0.87
CA GLY A 143 12.02 11.49 -2.09
C GLY A 143 13.42 10.90 -1.88
N GLU A 144 14.12 11.29 -0.80
CA GLU A 144 15.40 10.71 -0.39
C GLU A 144 15.25 9.49 0.53
N ARG A 145 14.07 9.34 1.15
CA ARG A 145 13.72 8.27 2.09
C ARG A 145 14.66 8.19 3.29
N ASN A 146 15.10 9.34 3.77
CA ASN A 146 15.98 9.48 4.92
C ASN A 146 15.43 10.53 5.89
N GLY A 147 15.85 10.40 7.16
CA GLY A 147 15.60 11.42 8.17
C GLY A 147 16.89 11.87 8.84
N THR A 148 16.83 13.02 9.50
CA THR A 148 17.92 13.52 10.34
C THR A 148 17.37 13.98 11.68
N TYR A 149 17.96 13.48 12.76
CA TYR A 149 17.72 13.96 14.13
C TYR A 149 18.80 14.94 14.56
N TYR A 150 18.39 16.10 15.08
CA TYR A 150 19.23 17.22 15.50
C TYR A 150 19.31 17.35 17.03
N GLY A 151 19.57 16.24 17.72
CA GLY A 151 19.79 16.24 19.17
C GLY A 151 21.24 16.61 19.59
N PRO A 152 21.73 16.08 20.73
CA PRO A 152 23.11 16.32 21.19
C PRO A 152 24.20 15.98 20.16
N SER A 153 23.89 15.05 19.26
CA SER A 153 24.66 14.76 18.05
C SER A 153 23.70 14.55 16.89
N THR A 154 24.00 15.17 15.74
CA THR A 154 23.26 14.94 14.50
C THR A 154 23.39 13.48 14.07
N THR A 155 22.25 12.82 13.84
CA THR A 155 22.18 11.40 13.51
C THR A 155 21.25 11.20 12.32
N GLU A 156 21.70 10.45 11.32
CA GLU A 156 20.85 10.00 10.21
C GLU A 156 19.91 8.89 10.69
N LEU A 157 18.69 8.90 10.19
CA LEU A 157 17.62 7.98 10.58
C LEU A 157 17.07 7.27 9.36
N GLY A 158 16.79 5.97 9.52
CA GLY A 158 15.91 5.22 8.64
C GLY A 158 14.47 5.28 9.11
N HIS A 159 13.55 4.84 8.25
CA HIS A 159 12.12 4.79 8.59
C HIS A 159 11.84 3.92 9.84
N ALA A 160 12.63 2.86 10.04
CA ALA A 160 12.49 1.94 11.17
C ALA A 160 12.79 2.61 12.52
N ASP A 161 13.69 3.59 12.57
CA ASP A 161 14.02 4.34 13.79
C ASP A 161 12.84 5.17 14.30
N LEU A 162 11.93 5.54 13.40
CA LEU A 162 10.76 6.38 13.65
C LEU A 162 9.46 5.57 13.76
N GLY A 163 9.47 4.29 13.41
CA GLY A 163 8.25 3.55 13.11
C GLY A 163 7.43 4.24 12.01
N PHE A 164 8.12 4.83 11.03
CA PHE A 164 7.53 5.59 9.94
C PHE A 164 6.90 4.64 8.91
N ALA A 165 5.66 4.94 8.51
CA ALA A 165 4.96 4.33 7.38
C ALA A 165 4.22 5.42 6.58
N SER A 166 4.01 5.20 5.28
CA SER A 166 3.27 6.13 4.43
C SER A 166 2.41 5.42 3.39
N LEU A 167 1.23 5.97 3.12
CA LEU A 167 0.33 5.53 2.05
C LEU A 167 -0.29 6.71 1.29
N PRO A 168 -0.69 6.50 0.01
CA PRO A 168 -0.44 5.31 -0.80
C PRO A 168 1.02 5.22 -1.28
N THR A 169 1.42 4.05 -1.82
CA THR A 169 2.74 3.83 -2.46
C THR A 169 2.78 4.26 -3.93
N VAL A 170 1.61 4.41 -4.55
CA VAL A 170 1.46 4.96 -5.90
C VAL A 170 1.40 6.49 -5.88
N SER A 171 1.38 7.09 -7.06
CA SER A 171 1.32 8.52 -7.24
C SER A 171 0.00 9.07 -6.74
N SER A 172 0.07 10.13 -5.93
CA SER A 172 -1.11 10.72 -5.32
C SER A 172 -0.84 12.20 -5.07
N ASN A 173 -1.92 12.98 -4.96
CA ASN A 173 -1.85 14.34 -4.46
C ASN A 173 -2.25 14.43 -2.98
N GLN A 174 -2.62 13.32 -2.34
CA GLN A 174 -2.87 13.25 -0.91
C GLN A 174 -2.11 12.06 -0.32
N TYR A 175 -1.54 12.29 0.86
CA TYR A 175 -0.78 11.30 1.60
C TYR A 175 -1.15 11.32 3.05
N GLU A 176 -0.89 10.20 3.70
CA GLU A 176 -0.91 10.05 5.13
C GLU A 176 0.32 9.28 5.59
N ILE A 177 0.80 9.65 6.78
CA ILE A 177 1.94 9.03 7.41
C ILE A 177 1.65 8.74 8.87
N ALA A 178 2.28 7.70 9.40
CA ALA A 178 2.27 7.36 10.81
C ALA A 178 3.70 7.41 11.35
N LEU A 179 3.85 8.00 12.54
CA LEU A 179 5.11 8.06 13.30
C LEU A 179 4.86 7.49 14.68
N ARG A 180 5.70 6.55 15.14
CA ARG A 180 5.48 5.90 16.43
C ARG A 180 5.83 6.84 17.59
N ARG A 181 4.89 7.09 18.49
CA ARG A 181 5.07 7.93 19.68
C ARG A 181 6.19 7.45 20.60
N ALA A 182 6.40 6.14 20.67
CA ALA A 182 7.45 5.52 21.46
C ALA A 182 8.75 5.24 20.68
N ALA A 183 8.94 5.79 19.46
CA ALA A 183 10.21 5.62 18.76
C ALA A 183 11.39 6.19 19.57
N THR A 184 12.63 5.86 19.20
CA THR A 184 13.84 6.29 19.92
C THR A 184 14.97 6.65 18.94
N PRO A 185 14.81 7.69 18.11
CA PRO A 185 15.82 8.08 17.14
C PRO A 185 17.14 8.40 17.86
N GLY A 186 18.24 7.82 17.38
CA GLY A 186 19.56 8.00 18.01
C GLY A 186 19.65 7.51 19.47
N GLN A 187 18.84 6.52 19.87
CA GLN A 187 18.78 5.95 21.24
C GLN A 187 18.32 6.91 22.34
N SER A 188 17.59 7.97 21.98
CA SER A 188 16.91 8.87 22.93
C SER A 188 15.40 8.83 22.66
N GLU A 189 14.56 8.66 23.68
CA GLU A 189 13.09 8.76 23.54
C GLU A 189 12.71 10.22 23.18
N TRP A 190 11.95 10.43 22.09
CA TRP A 190 11.76 11.75 21.43
C TRP A 190 10.40 12.41 21.71
N LEU A 191 9.27 11.70 21.58
CA LEU A 191 7.92 12.28 21.78
C LEU A 191 7.43 12.26 23.24
N THR A 192 8.29 11.95 24.20
CA THR A 192 7.94 11.91 25.62
C THR A 192 8.42 13.14 26.41
N THR A 193 9.21 14.02 25.79
CA THR A 193 9.80 15.19 26.46
C THR A 193 8.81 16.36 26.58
N GLY A 194 7.83 16.47 25.67
CA GLY A 194 6.80 17.50 25.64
C GLY A 194 5.43 16.99 25.20
N ASP A 195 4.40 17.80 25.40
CA ASP A 195 3.03 17.52 24.93
C ASP A 195 2.66 18.30 23.67
N THR A 196 3.63 18.97 23.03
CA THR A 196 3.41 19.83 21.87
C THR A 196 4.47 19.54 20.83
N VAL A 197 4.04 19.28 19.60
CA VAL A 197 4.91 19.09 18.42
C VAL A 197 4.56 20.19 17.43
N CYS A 198 5.54 20.88 16.88
CA CYS A 198 5.32 21.84 15.80
C CYS A 198 5.88 21.30 14.48
N ALA A 199 5.21 21.64 13.38
CA ALA A 199 5.50 21.09 12.07
C ALA A 199 5.58 22.16 10.99
N VAL A 200 6.40 21.84 9.99
CA VAL A 200 6.53 22.53 8.71
C VAL A 200 6.64 21.45 7.64
N LEU A 201 5.90 21.61 6.55
CA LEU A 201 6.06 20.80 5.35
C LEU A 201 6.61 21.70 4.25
N GLU A 202 7.77 21.36 3.68
CA GLU A 202 8.47 22.26 2.76
C GLU A 202 9.11 21.53 1.58
N SER A 203 9.33 22.26 0.50
CA SER A 203 10.08 21.85 -0.69
C SER A 203 10.99 23.01 -1.12
N GLN A 204 11.79 22.86 -2.17
CA GLN A 204 12.54 24.00 -2.73
C GLN A 204 11.63 25.12 -3.25
N THR A 205 10.39 24.81 -3.59
CA THR A 205 9.48 25.76 -4.23
C THR A 205 8.36 26.26 -3.33
N ASP A 206 8.17 25.67 -2.16
CA ASP A 206 7.02 25.97 -1.32
C ASP A 206 7.24 25.59 0.16
N ARG A 207 6.45 26.16 1.07
CA ARG A 207 6.53 25.92 2.51
C ARG A 207 5.18 26.18 3.19
N ALA A 208 4.64 25.14 3.83
CA ALA A 208 3.41 25.22 4.61
C ALA A 208 3.69 25.04 6.13
N PRO A 209 3.32 26.02 6.98
CA PRO A 209 2.80 27.34 6.62
C PRO A 209 3.87 28.24 6.00
N ASP A 210 3.46 29.20 5.17
CA ASP A 210 4.31 30.25 4.55
C ASP A 210 5.32 30.90 5.51
N THR A 211 4.89 31.11 6.76
CA THR A 211 5.71 31.71 7.82
C THR A 211 5.54 30.97 9.15
N GLY A 212 6.63 30.86 9.91
CA GLY A 212 6.61 30.22 11.22
C GLY A 212 6.40 28.70 11.12
N ARG A 213 5.55 28.15 11.98
CA ARG A 213 5.24 26.72 12.09
C ARG A 213 3.87 26.53 12.69
N VAL A 214 3.26 25.38 12.44
CA VAL A 214 1.99 25.01 13.09
C VAL A 214 2.26 24.09 14.27
N CYS A 215 1.63 24.33 15.43
CA CYS A 215 1.84 23.51 16.61
C CYS A 215 0.59 22.70 16.96
N TYR A 216 0.82 21.43 17.28
CA TYR A 216 -0.16 20.41 17.60
C TYR A 216 0.08 19.85 18.99
N LYS A 217 -0.98 19.69 19.77
CA LYS A 217 -0.92 19.18 21.15
C LYS A 217 -1.24 17.69 21.21
N LEU A 218 -0.32 16.93 21.78
CA LEU A 218 -0.51 15.54 22.18
C LEU A 218 -1.25 15.49 23.51
N THR A 219 -2.29 14.65 23.56
CA THR A 219 -3.09 14.40 24.76
C THR A 219 -3.16 12.90 25.04
N GLU A 220 -3.95 12.51 26.04
CA GLU A 220 -4.39 11.12 26.14
C GLU A 220 -5.24 10.80 24.91
N GLY A 221 -4.83 9.80 24.15
CA GLY A 221 -5.51 9.33 22.94
C GLY A 221 -6.36 8.09 23.23
N PRO A 222 -7.27 7.72 22.31
CA PRO A 222 -7.85 6.39 22.33
C PRO A 222 -6.76 5.33 22.09
N SER A 223 -7.06 4.09 22.44
CA SER A 223 -6.33 2.92 21.91
C SER A 223 -6.41 2.89 20.39
N ASN A 224 -5.41 2.27 19.76
CA ASN A 224 -5.37 2.17 18.30
C ASN A 224 -6.62 1.41 17.80
N VAL A 225 -7.01 1.63 16.53
CA VAL A 225 -8.25 1.05 15.97
C VAL A 225 -8.24 -0.48 15.96
N ASN A 226 -7.06 -1.10 16.02
CA ASN A 226 -6.84 -2.55 15.93
C ASN A 226 -6.42 -3.20 17.27
N ASP A 227 -6.61 -2.50 18.40
CA ASP A 227 -6.31 -2.99 19.76
C ASP A 227 -7.43 -3.89 20.33
N GLY A 228 -8.47 -4.12 19.52
CA GLY A 228 -9.54 -5.08 19.83
C GLY A 228 -9.04 -6.53 19.85
N PRO A 229 -9.94 -7.50 20.17
CA PRO A 229 -9.63 -8.91 20.05
C PRO A 229 -9.20 -9.23 18.61
N VAL A 230 -7.95 -9.65 18.43
CA VAL A 230 -7.47 -10.15 17.15
C VAL A 230 -7.90 -11.60 16.99
N GLU A 231 -8.82 -11.85 16.07
CA GLU A 231 -9.32 -13.19 15.73
C GLU A 231 -8.66 -13.70 14.45
N LEU A 232 -7.74 -14.65 14.58
CA LEU A 232 -7.06 -15.28 13.44
C LEU A 232 -7.82 -16.51 12.92
N GLU A 233 -8.84 -16.98 13.66
CA GLU A 233 -9.71 -18.05 13.22
C GLU A 233 -10.50 -17.67 11.98
N ARG A 234 -11.05 -18.69 11.31
CA ARG A 234 -12.04 -18.52 10.25
C ARG A 234 -13.22 -17.73 10.76
N ALA A 235 -13.62 -16.71 10.00
CA ALA A 235 -14.89 -16.06 10.25
C ALA A 235 -16.05 -17.06 10.13
N PRO A 236 -17.17 -16.82 10.83
CA PRO A 236 -18.39 -17.58 10.59
C PRO A 236 -18.75 -17.55 9.10
N GLU A 237 -19.25 -18.67 8.59
CA GLU A 237 -19.70 -18.82 7.20
C GLU A 237 -18.60 -18.73 6.12
N THR A 238 -17.32 -18.63 6.50
CA THR A 238 -16.21 -18.80 5.56
C THR A 238 -16.31 -20.14 4.85
N GLN A 239 -16.43 -20.11 3.52
CA GLN A 239 -16.42 -21.30 2.67
C GLN A 239 -15.00 -21.60 2.16
N VAL A 240 -14.23 -20.56 1.84
CA VAL A 240 -12.84 -20.68 1.37
C VAL A 240 -11.96 -19.65 2.08
N ARG A 241 -10.81 -20.09 2.59
CA ARG A 241 -9.73 -19.22 3.08
C ARG A 241 -8.54 -19.26 2.13
N VAL A 242 -8.18 -18.12 1.57
CA VAL A 242 -7.01 -17.94 0.71
C VAL A 242 -5.93 -17.16 1.46
N ILE A 243 -4.67 -17.58 1.30
CA ILE A 243 -3.51 -16.78 1.67
C ILE A 243 -2.75 -16.35 0.42
N SER A 244 -2.42 -15.07 0.32
CA SER A 244 -1.43 -14.55 -0.64
C SER A 244 -0.15 -14.19 0.10
N HIS A 245 0.99 -14.68 -0.37
CA HIS A 245 2.27 -14.46 0.31
C HIS A 245 3.45 -14.56 -0.65
N ASN A 246 4.15 -13.44 -0.87
CA ASN A 246 5.47 -13.43 -1.46
C ASN A 246 6.43 -14.02 -0.42
N VAL A 247 7.07 -15.15 -0.75
CA VAL A 247 7.87 -15.90 0.21
C VAL A 247 9.36 -15.54 0.19
N LEU A 248 9.72 -14.40 -0.42
CA LEU A 248 11.08 -13.89 -0.55
C LEU A 248 12.04 -14.93 -1.13
N GLN A 249 12.19 -14.96 -2.45
CA GLN A 249 13.20 -15.72 -3.21
C GLN A 249 13.46 -17.15 -2.69
N ASP A 250 12.45 -18.02 -2.76
CA ASP A 250 12.52 -19.41 -2.33
C ASP A 250 12.89 -19.61 -0.83
N THR A 251 12.88 -18.57 0.01
CA THR A 251 13.32 -18.71 1.41
C THR A 251 12.47 -19.70 2.21
N LEU A 252 11.21 -19.90 1.82
CA LEU A 252 10.31 -20.97 2.28
C LEU A 252 10.99 -22.36 2.37
N PHE A 253 11.96 -22.63 1.48
CA PHE A 253 12.66 -23.91 1.42
C PHE A 253 13.86 -24.00 2.37
N THR A 254 14.36 -22.88 2.86
CA THR A 254 15.56 -22.79 3.70
C THR A 254 15.28 -23.16 5.16
N ALA A 255 16.27 -23.78 5.83
CA ALA A 255 16.12 -24.22 7.22
C ALA A 255 15.96 -23.10 8.27
N PRO A 256 16.63 -21.93 8.15
CA PRO A 256 16.57 -20.89 9.19
C PRO A 256 15.18 -20.29 9.40
N VAL A 257 14.39 -20.14 8.33
CA VAL A 257 13.08 -19.46 8.37
C VAL A 257 11.90 -20.43 8.45
N ARG A 258 12.13 -21.73 8.19
CA ARG A 258 11.08 -22.78 8.16
C ARG A 258 10.15 -22.76 9.36
N ASN A 259 10.70 -22.63 10.56
CA ASN A 259 9.92 -22.66 11.79
C ASN A 259 8.94 -21.47 11.89
N ALA A 260 9.25 -20.33 11.26
CA ALA A 260 8.36 -19.17 11.22
C ALA A 260 7.18 -19.45 10.29
N TYR A 261 7.45 -19.89 9.06
CA TYR A 261 6.42 -20.35 8.12
C TYR A 261 5.52 -21.44 8.71
N GLU A 262 6.10 -22.42 9.41
CA GLU A 262 5.35 -23.49 10.08
C GLU A 262 4.32 -22.93 11.08
N ARG A 263 4.75 -21.99 11.95
CA ARG A 263 3.85 -21.36 12.92
C ARG A 263 2.78 -20.52 12.23
N ILE A 264 3.16 -19.73 11.23
CA ILE A 264 2.24 -18.88 10.48
C ILE A 264 1.17 -19.74 9.78
N TYR A 265 1.58 -20.72 8.97
CA TYR A 265 0.66 -21.51 8.15
C TYR A 265 -0.20 -22.48 8.97
N ARG A 266 0.27 -22.97 10.12
CA ARG A 266 -0.56 -23.73 11.07
C ARG A 266 -1.51 -22.86 11.90
N THR A 267 -1.24 -21.56 12.00
CA THR A 267 -2.16 -20.64 12.68
C THR A 267 -3.25 -20.17 11.73
N VAL A 268 -2.88 -19.83 10.49
CA VAL A 268 -3.81 -19.34 9.47
C VAL A 268 -4.70 -20.47 8.94
N GLU A 269 -4.16 -21.67 8.79
CA GLU A 269 -4.86 -22.86 8.25
C GLU A 269 -5.64 -22.58 6.95
N PRO A 270 -5.01 -22.03 5.89
CA PRO A 270 -5.71 -21.70 4.65
C PRO A 270 -6.04 -22.95 3.81
N ASP A 271 -7.04 -22.83 2.95
CA ASP A 271 -7.39 -23.85 1.95
C ASP A 271 -6.59 -23.70 0.66
N VAL A 272 -6.15 -22.47 0.37
CA VAL A 272 -5.43 -22.12 -0.85
C VAL A 272 -4.25 -21.20 -0.52
N TYR A 273 -3.07 -21.57 -0.98
CA TYR A 273 -1.86 -20.78 -0.94
C TYR A 273 -1.56 -20.23 -2.34
N ALA A 274 -1.64 -18.91 -2.50
CA ALA A 274 -1.15 -18.19 -3.67
C ALA A 274 0.23 -17.59 -3.34
N LEU A 275 1.29 -18.22 -3.83
CA LEU A 275 2.66 -17.88 -3.48
C LEU A 275 3.36 -17.19 -4.65
N GLN A 276 4.16 -16.17 -4.35
CA GLN A 276 5.07 -15.49 -5.28
C GLN A 276 6.53 -15.73 -4.85
N GLU A 277 7.47 -15.47 -5.75
CA GLU A 277 8.92 -15.67 -5.58
C GLU A 277 9.37 -17.11 -5.29
N ILE A 278 8.68 -18.09 -5.88
CA ILE A 278 9.15 -19.48 -5.93
C ILE A 278 9.88 -19.70 -7.27
N TYR A 279 11.14 -19.29 -7.40
CA TYR A 279 11.86 -19.34 -8.67
C TYR A 279 12.43 -20.74 -8.96
N ASP A 280 13.21 -21.28 -8.01
CA ASP A 280 14.06 -22.46 -8.23
C ASP A 280 13.35 -23.79 -7.92
N HIS A 281 12.06 -23.73 -7.54
CA HIS A 281 11.28 -24.91 -7.18
C HIS A 281 10.04 -25.12 -8.05
N GLU A 282 9.78 -26.37 -8.38
CA GLU A 282 8.59 -26.82 -9.11
C GLU A 282 7.38 -26.92 -8.19
N ALA A 283 6.18 -26.83 -8.77
CA ALA A 283 4.90 -26.91 -8.05
C ALA A 283 4.82 -28.10 -7.06
N GLU A 284 5.26 -29.28 -7.49
CA GLU A 284 5.24 -30.52 -6.69
C GLU A 284 6.14 -30.46 -5.44
N VAL A 285 7.27 -29.76 -5.55
CA VAL A 285 8.19 -29.54 -4.44
C VAL A 285 7.58 -28.56 -3.45
N THR A 286 6.96 -27.49 -3.94
CA THR A 286 6.23 -26.51 -3.12
C THR A 286 5.06 -27.16 -2.38
N ARG A 287 4.27 -28.00 -3.06
CA ARG A 287 3.19 -28.79 -2.44
C ARG A 287 3.70 -29.65 -1.29
N THR A 288 4.81 -30.37 -1.51
CA THR A 288 5.42 -31.19 -0.47
C THR A 288 5.86 -30.33 0.71
N ARG A 289 6.44 -29.16 0.44
CA ARG A 289 6.83 -28.21 1.49
C ARG A 289 5.63 -27.67 2.27
N ILE A 290 4.53 -27.32 1.62
CA ILE A 290 3.30 -26.91 2.30
C ILE A 290 2.76 -28.04 3.19
N ALA A 291 2.73 -29.27 2.68
CA ALA A 291 2.31 -30.43 3.46
C ALA A 291 3.19 -30.65 4.71
N GLU A 292 4.51 -30.52 4.58
CA GLU A 292 5.46 -30.56 5.71
C GLU A 292 5.19 -29.46 6.75
N LEU A 293 5.00 -28.22 6.31
CA LEU A 293 4.77 -27.06 7.19
C LEU A 293 3.44 -27.17 7.93
N THR A 294 2.44 -27.78 7.31
CA THR A 294 1.08 -27.91 7.87
C THR A 294 0.81 -29.23 8.58
N ASP A 295 1.77 -30.17 8.57
CA ASP A 295 1.60 -31.54 9.09
C ASP A 295 0.43 -32.29 8.43
N THR A 296 0.33 -32.19 7.10
CA THR A 296 -0.71 -32.83 6.29
C THR A 296 -0.10 -33.76 5.25
N ASP A 297 -0.91 -34.62 4.62
CA ASP A 297 -0.43 -35.45 3.51
C ASP A 297 -0.40 -34.63 2.21
N ALA A 298 0.73 -34.68 1.48
CA ALA A 298 0.89 -33.96 0.21
C ALA A 298 -0.15 -34.35 -0.85
N THR A 299 -0.76 -35.53 -0.74
CA THR A 299 -1.85 -35.98 -1.64
C THR A 299 -3.18 -35.28 -1.39
N GLU A 300 -3.34 -34.59 -0.27
CA GLU A 300 -4.51 -33.76 0.03
C GLU A 300 -4.45 -32.38 -0.65
N TRP A 301 -3.39 -32.11 -1.41
CA TRP A 301 -3.15 -30.84 -2.07
C TRP A 301 -2.99 -31.01 -3.59
N HIS A 302 -3.58 -30.06 -4.32
CA HIS A 302 -3.41 -29.85 -5.74
C HIS A 302 -2.48 -28.65 -5.95
N THR A 303 -1.69 -28.67 -7.02
CA THR A 303 -0.73 -27.59 -7.26
C THR A 303 -0.49 -27.34 -8.73
N ALA A 304 -0.19 -26.10 -9.06
CA ALA A 304 0.30 -25.70 -10.36
C ALA A 304 1.24 -24.50 -10.19
N LYS A 305 2.23 -24.41 -11.10
CA LYS A 305 3.13 -23.27 -11.22
C LYS A 305 2.94 -22.68 -12.61
N LEU A 306 2.80 -21.36 -12.68
CA LEU A 306 2.76 -20.58 -13.93
C LEU A 306 3.75 -19.42 -13.82
N GLY A 307 4.12 -18.86 -14.97
CA GLY A 307 5.13 -17.80 -15.02
C GLY A 307 6.47 -18.25 -14.44
N LEU A 308 7.27 -17.28 -14.02
CA LEU A 308 8.58 -17.53 -13.44
C LEU A 308 8.50 -18.14 -12.04
N ASP A 309 7.50 -17.74 -11.25
CA ASP A 309 7.56 -17.87 -9.79
C ASP A 309 6.21 -18.01 -9.08
N LEU A 310 5.09 -18.04 -9.82
CA LEU A 310 3.75 -18.06 -9.25
C LEU A 310 3.31 -19.51 -9.00
N VAL A 311 3.17 -19.89 -7.73
CA VAL A 311 2.73 -21.25 -7.36
C VAL A 311 1.45 -21.19 -6.56
N VAL A 312 0.45 -21.97 -6.99
CA VAL A 312 -0.76 -22.24 -6.21
C VAL A 312 -0.69 -23.63 -5.60
N VAL A 313 -1.01 -23.74 -4.32
CA VAL A 313 -1.25 -25.01 -3.60
C VAL A 313 -2.64 -24.96 -2.97
N SER A 314 -3.53 -25.87 -3.36
CA SER A 314 -4.96 -25.79 -3.07
C SER A 314 -5.51 -27.11 -2.54
N ARG A 315 -6.41 -27.07 -1.55
CA ARG A 315 -7.23 -28.23 -1.12
C ARG A 315 -8.21 -28.65 -2.21
N PHE A 316 -8.62 -27.71 -3.06
CA PHE A 316 -9.55 -27.93 -4.16
C PHE A 316 -8.81 -28.35 -5.43
N PRO A 317 -9.34 -29.31 -6.21
CA PRO A 317 -8.82 -29.63 -7.54
C PRO A 317 -8.66 -28.40 -8.43
N ILE A 318 -7.59 -28.36 -9.22
CA ILE A 318 -7.39 -27.32 -10.24
C ILE A 318 -7.99 -27.85 -11.55
N LEU A 319 -9.12 -27.28 -11.97
CA LEU A 319 -9.87 -27.67 -13.16
C LEU A 319 -9.19 -27.21 -14.45
N GLY A 320 -8.51 -26.07 -14.39
CA GLY A 320 -7.81 -25.49 -15.52
C GLY A 320 -6.85 -24.40 -15.09
N THR A 321 -5.87 -24.12 -15.94
CA THR A 321 -4.89 -23.05 -15.75
C THR A 321 -4.67 -22.27 -17.05
N HIS A 322 -4.35 -20.99 -16.91
CA HIS A 322 -3.98 -20.15 -18.04
C HIS A 322 -2.88 -19.16 -17.66
N THR A 323 -1.81 -19.14 -18.45
CA THR A 323 -0.79 -18.09 -18.35
C THR A 323 -1.30 -16.84 -19.06
N ILE A 324 -1.36 -15.73 -18.34
CA ILE A 324 -1.75 -14.43 -18.87
C ILE A 324 -0.47 -13.67 -19.25
N PRO A 325 -0.17 -13.51 -20.55
CA PRO A 325 1.07 -12.88 -21.00
C PRO A 325 1.00 -11.35 -20.81
N GLY A 326 1.77 -10.82 -19.87
CA GLY A 326 1.89 -9.40 -19.62
C GLY A 326 3.02 -8.75 -20.41
N PHE A 327 4.23 -8.75 -19.84
CA PHE A 327 5.42 -8.17 -20.47
C PHE A 327 6.64 -9.09 -20.33
N GLU A 328 7.18 -9.57 -21.45
CA GLU A 328 8.30 -10.54 -21.46
C GLU A 328 7.99 -11.74 -20.55
N ASP A 329 8.85 -12.02 -19.57
CA ASP A 329 8.67 -13.12 -18.62
C ASP A 329 7.76 -12.75 -17.41
N TYR A 330 7.28 -11.50 -17.34
CA TYR A 330 6.31 -11.07 -16.32
C TYR A 330 4.89 -11.45 -16.77
N GLU A 331 4.52 -12.67 -16.42
CA GLU A 331 3.22 -13.29 -16.68
C GLU A 331 2.41 -13.36 -15.38
N SER A 332 1.08 -13.31 -15.49
CA SER A 332 0.18 -13.64 -14.38
C SER A 332 -0.40 -15.05 -14.56
N GLY A 333 -0.83 -15.69 -13.49
CA GLY A 333 -1.37 -17.04 -13.53
C GLY A 333 -2.85 -17.09 -13.14
N ALA A 334 -3.71 -17.60 -14.03
CA ALA A 334 -5.10 -17.91 -13.71
C ALA A 334 -5.28 -19.40 -13.38
N TYR A 335 -6.04 -19.68 -12.32
CA TYR A 335 -6.30 -21.02 -11.79
C TYR A 335 -7.79 -21.15 -11.49
N LEU A 336 -8.47 -22.08 -12.15
CA LEU A 336 -9.88 -22.38 -11.87
C LEU A 336 -9.96 -23.52 -10.86
N LEU A 337 -10.37 -23.22 -9.63
CA LEU A 337 -10.42 -24.14 -8.50
C LEU A 337 -11.82 -24.75 -8.35
N ASP A 338 -11.91 -26.05 -8.10
CA ASP A 338 -13.18 -26.76 -7.91
C ASP A 338 -13.75 -26.54 -6.50
N THR A 339 -14.31 -25.36 -6.26
CA THR A 339 -14.98 -24.96 -5.02
C THR A 339 -16.49 -25.21 -5.06
N ASN A 340 -17.01 -25.93 -6.06
CA ASN A 340 -18.45 -26.10 -6.28
C ASN A 340 -19.19 -26.68 -5.05
N GLN A 341 -18.54 -27.55 -4.29
CA GLN A 341 -19.15 -28.13 -3.10
C GLN A 341 -19.33 -27.10 -1.97
N GLU A 342 -18.41 -26.14 -1.86
CA GLU A 342 -18.38 -25.17 -0.76
C GLU A 342 -19.09 -23.87 -1.13
N MET A 343 -18.89 -23.37 -2.36
CA MET A 343 -19.40 -22.08 -2.84
C MET A 343 -20.52 -22.19 -3.89
N GLY A 344 -20.90 -23.41 -4.30
CA GLY A 344 -21.86 -23.61 -5.39
C GLY A 344 -21.30 -23.35 -6.80
N HIS A 345 -20.14 -22.71 -6.90
CA HIS A 345 -19.42 -22.35 -8.12
C HIS A 345 -17.92 -22.69 -7.97
N PRO A 346 -17.16 -22.86 -9.06
CA PRO A 346 -15.71 -22.83 -8.99
C PRO A 346 -15.21 -21.43 -8.58
N LEU A 347 -13.94 -21.30 -8.23
CA LEU A 347 -13.28 -20.03 -7.91
C LEU A 347 -12.19 -19.77 -8.96
N LEU A 348 -12.27 -18.63 -9.65
CA LEU A 348 -11.19 -18.16 -10.52
C LEU A 348 -10.19 -17.36 -9.69
N LEU A 349 -9.04 -17.97 -9.38
CA LEU A 349 -7.94 -17.32 -8.69
C LEU A 349 -6.92 -16.80 -9.70
N ILE A 350 -6.60 -15.51 -9.67
CA ILE A 350 -5.50 -14.91 -10.43
C ILE A 350 -4.38 -14.56 -9.45
N ASN A 351 -3.22 -15.21 -9.61
CA ASN A 351 -2.01 -14.91 -8.86
C ASN A 351 -1.09 -14.04 -9.72
N MET A 352 -0.61 -12.91 -9.18
CA MET A 352 0.18 -11.91 -9.91
C MET A 352 1.49 -11.59 -9.18
N HIS A 353 2.54 -11.33 -9.96
CA HIS A 353 3.79 -10.72 -9.48
C HIS A 353 4.43 -9.87 -10.60
N PRO A 354 3.83 -8.72 -10.95
CA PRO A 354 4.39 -7.80 -11.93
C PRO A 354 5.72 -7.18 -11.45
N PRO A 355 6.52 -6.59 -12.36
CA PRO A 355 7.88 -6.16 -12.04
C PRO A 355 7.97 -5.05 -10.99
N CYS A 356 8.92 -5.22 -10.08
CA CYS A 356 9.43 -4.18 -9.19
C CYS A 356 10.40 -3.21 -9.92
N CYS A 357 11.11 -2.39 -9.15
CA CYS A 357 10.61 -1.06 -8.84
C CYS A 357 11.31 0.04 -9.64
N THR A 358 12.45 -0.26 -10.26
CA THR A 358 13.13 0.64 -11.20
C THR A 358 14.05 -0.13 -12.14
N GLY A 359 14.10 0.26 -13.42
CA GLY A 359 15.19 -0.09 -14.32
C GLY A 359 14.77 -0.71 -15.66
N GLY A 360 15.62 -0.51 -16.66
CA GLY A 360 15.44 -1.00 -18.02
C GLY A 360 14.46 -0.15 -18.84
N GLU A 361 14.44 -0.40 -20.14
CA GLU A 361 13.50 0.19 -21.08
C GLU A 361 12.54 -0.90 -21.58
N PRO A 362 11.21 -0.68 -21.57
CA PRO A 362 10.53 0.51 -21.08
C PRO A 362 10.53 0.62 -19.54
N THR A 363 10.04 1.73 -19.00
CA THR A 363 9.95 1.98 -17.55
C THR A 363 9.20 0.86 -16.81
N SER A 364 9.51 0.65 -15.52
CA SER A 364 8.80 -0.34 -14.70
C SER A 364 7.30 -0.09 -14.65
N ASP A 365 6.85 1.18 -14.64
CA ASP A 365 5.42 1.51 -14.71
C ASP A 365 4.76 1.02 -16.00
N LEU A 366 5.40 1.19 -17.15
CA LEU A 366 4.82 0.69 -18.40
C LEU A 366 4.77 -0.84 -18.42
N LYS A 367 5.77 -1.51 -17.83
CA LYS A 367 5.78 -2.97 -17.71
C LYS A 367 4.64 -3.44 -16.80
N ARG A 368 4.47 -2.85 -15.61
CA ARG A 368 3.36 -3.15 -14.70
C ARG A 368 2.01 -2.89 -15.36
N GLN A 369 1.84 -1.75 -16.04
CA GLN A 369 0.60 -1.45 -16.74
C GLN A 369 0.27 -2.50 -17.82
N ARG A 370 1.26 -3.02 -18.55
CA ARG A 370 1.02 -4.10 -19.52
C ARG A 370 0.60 -5.40 -18.88
N VAL A 371 1.14 -5.73 -17.70
CA VAL A 371 0.70 -6.91 -16.94
C VAL A 371 -0.75 -6.72 -16.47
N VAL A 372 -1.08 -5.55 -15.92
CA VAL A 372 -2.46 -5.20 -15.51
C VAL A 372 -3.43 -5.25 -16.69
N ASP A 373 -3.11 -4.56 -17.79
CA ASP A 373 -3.96 -4.53 -19.00
C ASP A 373 -4.21 -5.95 -19.56
N ALA A 374 -3.21 -6.84 -19.47
CA ALA A 374 -3.35 -8.23 -19.89
C ALA A 374 -4.32 -9.02 -19.01
N VAL A 375 -4.29 -8.80 -17.70
CA VAL A 375 -5.25 -9.42 -16.75
C VAL A 375 -6.66 -8.89 -17.00
N VAL A 376 -6.83 -7.59 -17.19
CA VAL A 376 -8.13 -6.99 -17.51
C VAL A 376 -8.69 -7.54 -18.83
N ALA A 377 -7.86 -7.66 -19.86
CA ALA A 377 -8.26 -8.28 -21.13
C ALA A 377 -8.61 -9.76 -20.97
N PHE A 378 -7.85 -10.50 -20.16
CA PHE A 378 -8.17 -11.89 -19.84
C PHE A 378 -9.55 -12.01 -19.16
N LEU A 379 -9.87 -11.15 -18.19
CA LEU A 379 -11.19 -11.16 -17.53
C LEU A 379 -12.32 -10.89 -18.53
N ARG A 380 -12.17 -9.85 -19.37
CA ARG A 380 -13.11 -9.55 -20.45
C ARG A 380 -13.34 -10.77 -21.34
N ASP A 381 -12.27 -11.39 -21.82
CA ASP A 381 -12.35 -12.53 -22.75
C ASP A 381 -12.90 -13.79 -22.05
N THR A 382 -12.75 -13.90 -20.73
CA THR A 382 -13.30 -15.00 -19.91
C THR A 382 -14.81 -14.89 -19.75
N HIS A 383 -15.39 -13.70 -19.86
CA HIS A 383 -16.84 -13.50 -19.88
C HIS A 383 -17.48 -13.86 -21.24
N GLU A 384 -16.68 -14.18 -22.26
CA GLU A 384 -17.14 -14.56 -23.61
C GLU A 384 -17.14 -16.08 -23.84
N ASP A 385 -18.10 -16.57 -24.63
CA ASP A 385 -18.17 -17.98 -25.04
C ASP A 385 -16.89 -18.40 -25.80
N GLY A 386 -16.17 -19.39 -25.26
CA GLY A 386 -14.93 -19.89 -25.87
C GLY A 386 -13.68 -19.09 -25.49
N GLY A 387 -13.75 -18.34 -24.39
CA GLY A 387 -12.63 -17.65 -23.79
C GLY A 387 -11.42 -18.54 -23.42
N PRO A 388 -10.33 -17.94 -22.91
CA PRO A 388 -9.06 -18.62 -22.63
C PRO A 388 -9.15 -19.74 -21.59
N LEU A 389 -10.16 -19.68 -20.71
CA LEU A 389 -10.59 -20.73 -19.80
C LEU A 389 -12.12 -20.86 -19.88
N ASP A 390 -12.62 -22.08 -19.70
CA ASP A 390 -14.06 -22.35 -19.56
C ASP A 390 -14.50 -22.00 -18.14
N VAL A 391 -14.78 -20.72 -17.91
CA VAL A 391 -15.21 -20.18 -16.61
C VAL A 391 -16.73 -20.00 -16.65
N PRO A 392 -17.49 -20.73 -15.83
CA PRO A 392 -18.94 -20.55 -15.75
C PRO A 392 -19.32 -19.11 -15.40
N THR A 393 -20.43 -18.62 -15.93
CA THR A 393 -21.03 -17.36 -15.49
C THR A 393 -21.27 -17.37 -13.98
N ASP A 394 -21.17 -16.20 -13.36
CA ASP A 394 -21.30 -15.99 -11.91
C ASP A 394 -20.23 -16.74 -11.09
N THR A 395 -19.08 -17.07 -11.69
CA THR A 395 -17.92 -17.62 -10.97
C THR A 395 -17.25 -16.52 -10.17
N PRO A 396 -17.07 -16.65 -8.83
CA PRO A 396 -16.24 -15.75 -8.06
C PRO A 396 -14.83 -15.62 -8.64
N ILE A 397 -14.35 -14.37 -8.70
CA ILE A 397 -13.01 -14.00 -9.18
C ILE A 397 -12.26 -13.37 -8.01
N LEU A 398 -11.11 -13.94 -7.67
CA LEU A 398 -10.19 -13.40 -6.67
C LEU A 398 -8.82 -13.17 -7.30
N ILE A 399 -8.36 -11.93 -7.31
CA ILE A 399 -7.04 -11.54 -7.83
C ILE A 399 -6.16 -11.19 -6.64
N VAL A 400 -5.00 -11.82 -6.51
CA VAL A 400 -4.07 -11.61 -5.40
C VAL A 400 -2.61 -11.61 -5.84
N GLY A 401 -1.75 -11.00 -5.03
CA GLY A 401 -0.30 -11.12 -5.16
C GLY A 401 0.44 -9.86 -4.80
N ASP A 402 1.77 -9.94 -4.83
CA ASP A 402 2.67 -8.79 -4.76
C ASP A 402 2.60 -8.03 -6.10
N MET A 403 1.79 -6.98 -6.13
CA MET A 403 1.56 -6.18 -7.32
C MET A 403 2.66 -5.15 -7.59
N ASN A 404 3.59 -4.95 -6.65
CA ASN A 404 4.62 -3.92 -6.77
C ASN A 404 4.07 -2.56 -7.24
N PHE A 405 2.85 -2.19 -6.80
CA PHE A 405 2.21 -0.92 -7.14
C PHE A 405 2.92 0.24 -6.42
N VAL A 406 4.07 0.60 -6.98
CA VAL A 406 4.97 1.66 -6.56
C VAL A 406 5.27 2.52 -7.79
N GLY A 407 4.67 3.69 -7.90
CA GLY A 407 4.69 4.49 -9.13
C GLY A 407 3.29 4.88 -9.59
N ASP A 408 2.90 4.60 -10.83
CA ASP A 408 1.66 5.14 -11.41
C ASP A 408 0.37 4.55 -10.77
N ALA A 409 -0.50 5.42 -10.22
CA ALA A 409 -1.80 5.05 -9.67
C ALA A 409 -2.79 4.51 -10.71
N GLN A 410 -2.50 4.65 -12.00
CA GLN A 410 -3.31 4.04 -13.06
C GLN A 410 -3.33 2.50 -12.97
N GLN A 411 -2.28 1.87 -12.44
CA GLN A 411 -2.17 0.40 -12.38
C GLN A 411 -3.23 -0.22 -11.45
N PRO A 412 -3.34 0.16 -10.16
CA PRO A 412 -4.42 -0.33 -9.31
C PRO A 412 -5.81 0.10 -9.81
N ALA A 413 -5.94 1.31 -10.37
CA ALA A 413 -7.22 1.79 -10.92
C ALA A 413 -7.70 0.89 -12.07
N SER A 414 -6.84 0.64 -13.05
CA SER A 414 -7.12 -0.24 -14.21
C SER A 414 -7.54 -1.65 -13.79
N LEU A 415 -6.88 -2.22 -12.77
CA LEU A 415 -7.20 -3.57 -12.30
C LEU A 415 -8.57 -3.62 -11.63
N ALA A 416 -8.94 -2.56 -10.88
CA ALA A 416 -10.22 -2.46 -10.20
C ALA A 416 -11.38 -2.14 -11.17
N ASP A 417 -11.20 -1.17 -12.07
CA ASP A 417 -12.28 -0.64 -12.93
C ASP A 417 -12.33 -1.26 -14.33
N GLY A 418 -11.32 -2.03 -14.71
CA GLY A 418 -11.22 -2.68 -16.01
C GLY A 418 -10.75 -1.77 -17.15
N GLY A 419 -10.09 -0.66 -16.84
CA GLY A 419 -9.43 0.21 -17.80
C GLY A 419 -8.22 -0.45 -18.45
N ILE A 420 -8.13 -0.39 -19.78
CA ILE A 420 -6.96 -0.84 -20.56
C ILE A 420 -6.30 0.37 -21.21
N LEU A 421 -5.03 0.65 -20.89
CA LEU A 421 -4.29 1.73 -21.54
C LEU A 421 -3.69 1.31 -22.88
N ASN A 422 -3.13 0.10 -22.95
CA ASN A 422 -2.47 -0.44 -24.14
C ASN A 422 -3.49 -1.14 -25.06
N THR A 423 -4.58 -0.45 -25.44
CA THR A 423 -5.70 -1.05 -26.20
C THR A 423 -5.31 -1.65 -27.55
N SER A 424 -4.26 -1.11 -28.18
CA SER A 424 -3.71 -1.71 -29.42
C SER A 424 -3.15 -3.12 -29.24
N LEU A 425 -2.79 -3.49 -28.01
CA LEU A 425 -2.25 -4.81 -27.65
C LEU A 425 -3.33 -5.71 -27.04
N PHE A 426 -4.19 -5.15 -26.19
CA PHE A 426 -5.09 -5.93 -25.31
C PHE A 426 -6.58 -5.74 -25.60
N GLY A 427 -6.93 -4.92 -26.61
CA GLY A 427 -8.32 -4.63 -26.96
C GLY A 427 -8.95 -3.53 -26.11
N ASP A 428 -10.27 -3.39 -26.22
CA ASP A 428 -11.03 -2.34 -25.52
C ASP A 428 -11.23 -2.68 -24.03
N ALA A 429 -11.32 -1.64 -23.20
CA ALA A 429 -11.64 -1.76 -21.78
C ALA A 429 -13.02 -2.43 -21.56
N SER A 430 -13.17 -3.12 -20.44
CA SER A 430 -14.43 -3.74 -20.01
C SER A 430 -14.48 -3.80 -18.49
N ALA A 431 -15.67 -3.60 -17.92
CA ALA A 431 -15.86 -3.82 -16.49
C ALA A 431 -15.43 -5.26 -16.12
N PRO A 432 -14.66 -5.43 -15.04
CA PRO A 432 -14.09 -6.72 -14.66
C PRO A 432 -15.05 -7.58 -13.85
N ASP A 433 -16.08 -7.00 -13.22
CA ASP A 433 -17.10 -7.75 -12.48
C ASP A 433 -18.32 -8.13 -13.37
N TRP A 434 -19.07 -9.16 -12.96
CA TRP A 434 -20.19 -9.76 -13.69
C TRP A 434 -21.40 -8.82 -13.83
N ASP A 435 -21.65 -7.98 -12.84
CA ASP A 435 -22.75 -7.00 -12.87
C ASP A 435 -22.37 -5.66 -13.53
N GLY A 436 -21.10 -5.54 -13.97
CA GLY A 436 -20.54 -4.36 -14.59
C GLY A 436 -19.99 -3.31 -13.61
N SER A 437 -19.91 -3.62 -12.32
CA SER A 437 -19.20 -2.80 -11.33
C SER A 437 -17.66 -2.98 -11.44
N PRO A 438 -16.88 -2.10 -10.77
CA PRO A 438 -15.47 -2.38 -10.45
C PRO A 438 -15.34 -3.52 -9.43
N LEU A 439 -14.22 -4.25 -9.46
CA LEU A 439 -13.89 -5.21 -8.40
C LEU A 439 -13.71 -4.47 -7.05
N LEU A 440 -14.13 -5.12 -5.97
CA LEU A 440 -13.85 -4.67 -4.61
C LEU A 440 -12.35 -4.79 -4.31
N ASP A 441 -11.70 -3.67 -4.00
CA ASP A 441 -10.40 -3.68 -3.35
C ASP A 441 -10.57 -4.04 -1.85
N ILE A 442 -10.11 -5.23 -1.45
CA ILE A 442 -10.31 -5.75 -0.09
C ILE A 442 -9.53 -4.94 0.96
N ASN A 443 -8.40 -4.32 0.58
CA ASN A 443 -7.53 -3.49 1.43
C ASN A 443 -7.45 -3.90 2.93
N PRO A 444 -6.95 -5.11 3.26
CA PRO A 444 -7.00 -5.64 4.62
C PRO A 444 -6.04 -4.94 5.60
N SER A 445 -6.53 -4.62 6.79
CA SER A 445 -5.74 -4.05 7.88
C SER A 445 -4.72 -5.05 8.44
N GLN A 446 -3.58 -4.55 8.93
CA GLN A 446 -2.64 -5.32 9.71
C GLN A 446 -3.21 -5.73 11.07
N THR A 447 -2.86 -6.94 11.51
CA THR A 447 -3.21 -7.39 12.85
C THR A 447 -2.41 -6.63 13.91
N GLY A 448 -3.11 -5.95 14.83
CA GLY A 448 -2.50 -5.28 15.99
C GLY A 448 -1.80 -3.95 15.69
N ALA A 449 -1.98 -3.38 14.50
CA ALA A 449 -1.51 -2.04 14.18
C ALA A 449 -2.50 -1.30 13.28
N PRO A 450 -2.61 0.04 13.37
CA PRO A 450 -3.50 0.86 12.54
C PRO A 450 -2.95 1.06 11.12
N LEU A 451 -2.39 0.03 10.49
CA LEU A 451 -1.69 0.12 9.20
C LEU A 451 -2.26 -0.88 8.20
N HIS A 452 -2.28 -0.55 6.93
CA HIS A 452 -2.64 -1.46 5.82
C HIS A 452 -1.43 -1.80 4.94
N THR A 453 -0.22 -1.56 5.44
CA THR A 453 1.01 -1.95 4.73
C THR A 453 1.14 -3.47 4.71
N THR A 454 1.75 -3.99 3.66
CA THR A 454 1.91 -5.44 3.42
C THR A 454 3.36 -5.82 3.20
N TRP A 455 4.22 -4.84 2.95
CA TRP A 455 5.65 -5.02 2.82
C TRP A 455 6.37 -4.18 3.86
N GLU A 456 7.33 -4.78 4.56
CA GLU A 456 8.18 -4.13 5.54
C GLU A 456 9.59 -4.71 5.55
N ASN A 457 10.60 -3.84 5.42
CA ASN A 457 11.98 -4.23 5.62
C ASN A 457 12.74 -3.11 6.35
N ALA A 458 13.08 -3.34 7.62
CA ALA A 458 13.75 -2.35 8.46
C ALA A 458 15.15 -1.95 7.97
N ASP A 459 15.79 -2.79 7.14
CA ASP A 459 17.10 -2.51 6.54
C ASP A 459 16.98 -1.79 5.17
N SER A 460 15.77 -1.57 4.68
CA SER A 460 15.53 -0.85 3.42
C SER A 460 15.51 0.67 3.64
N SER A 461 15.78 1.41 2.56
CA SER A 461 15.42 2.83 2.53
C SER A 461 13.93 3.03 2.32
N PHE A 462 13.25 2.11 1.66
CA PHE A 462 11.81 2.20 1.42
C PHE A 462 11.03 1.99 2.72
N PRO A 463 10.20 2.94 3.14
CA PRO A 463 9.23 2.74 4.22
C PRO A 463 8.31 1.55 3.97
N PRO A 464 7.68 0.99 5.02
CA PRO A 464 6.61 0.02 4.86
C PRO A 464 5.52 0.57 3.94
N GLY A 465 5.02 -0.28 3.06
CA GLY A 465 4.08 0.10 2.00
C GLY A 465 3.09 -1.01 1.70
N ARG A 466 2.04 -0.67 0.96
CA ARG A 466 1.03 -1.62 0.47
C ARG A 466 1.40 -2.08 -0.94
N LEU A 467 2.01 -3.26 -1.03
CA LEU A 467 2.48 -3.86 -2.30
C LEU A 467 1.67 -5.09 -2.69
N ASP A 468 1.09 -5.77 -1.71
CA ASP A 468 0.26 -6.95 -1.89
C ASP A 468 -1.20 -6.53 -1.92
N TYR A 469 -1.91 -6.91 -2.98
CA TYR A 469 -3.30 -6.50 -3.20
C TYR A 469 -4.20 -7.72 -3.30
N ALA A 470 -5.49 -7.49 -3.04
CA ALA A 470 -6.54 -8.46 -3.23
C ALA A 470 -7.79 -7.78 -3.79
N TYR A 471 -8.28 -8.25 -4.93
CA TYR A 471 -9.50 -7.77 -5.58
C TYR A 471 -10.51 -8.90 -5.72
N LEU A 472 -11.78 -8.64 -5.39
CA LEU A 472 -12.87 -9.61 -5.43
C LEU A 472 -13.99 -9.13 -6.36
N SER A 473 -14.58 -10.05 -7.13
CA SER A 473 -15.89 -9.84 -7.77
C SER A 473 -16.99 -9.86 -6.71
N ASP A 474 -17.35 -8.70 -6.17
CA ASP A 474 -18.28 -8.59 -5.06
C ASP A 474 -19.75 -8.72 -5.47
N SER A 475 -20.03 -8.82 -6.78
CA SER A 475 -21.35 -9.12 -7.31
C SER A 475 -21.83 -10.57 -7.08
N VAL A 476 -20.90 -11.49 -6.76
CA VAL A 476 -21.17 -12.93 -6.62
C VAL A 476 -20.47 -13.59 -5.42
N ALA A 477 -19.67 -12.82 -4.68
CA ALA A 477 -18.95 -13.29 -3.50
C ALA A 477 -18.78 -12.18 -2.47
N GLU A 478 -18.66 -12.55 -1.20
CA GLU A 478 -18.49 -11.61 -0.10
C GLU A 478 -17.20 -11.91 0.69
N VAL A 479 -16.57 -10.86 1.21
CA VAL A 479 -15.46 -10.99 2.17
C VAL A 479 -16.05 -11.16 3.56
N LYS A 480 -15.87 -12.34 4.15
CA LYS A 480 -16.26 -12.61 5.55
C LYS A 480 -15.26 -12.03 6.55
N ARG A 481 -13.98 -12.06 6.19
CA ARG A 481 -12.88 -11.48 6.97
C ARG A 481 -11.64 -11.37 6.09
N ALA A 482 -10.88 -10.29 6.25
CA ALA A 482 -9.56 -10.20 5.67
C ALA A 482 -8.60 -9.49 6.63
N TYR A 483 -7.35 -9.90 6.65
CA TYR A 483 -6.31 -9.27 7.45
C TYR A 483 -4.92 -9.52 6.87
N THR A 484 -4.01 -8.58 7.12
CA THR A 484 -2.58 -8.74 6.88
C THR A 484 -1.92 -9.19 8.18
N LEU A 485 -1.37 -10.41 8.22
CA LEU A 485 -0.80 -10.93 9.46
C LEU A 485 0.53 -10.24 9.78
N SER A 486 0.58 -9.48 10.86
CA SER A 486 1.80 -8.89 11.41
C SER A 486 2.03 -9.39 12.83
N THR A 487 2.98 -10.32 13.01
CA THR A 487 3.22 -10.91 14.34
C THR A 487 3.96 -9.97 15.30
N SER A 488 4.63 -8.96 14.76
CA SER A 488 5.42 -8.00 15.52
C SER A 488 4.54 -7.06 16.35
N GLN A 489 3.35 -6.76 15.83
CA GLN A 489 2.38 -5.82 16.41
C GLN A 489 1.31 -6.51 17.28
N LEU A 490 1.15 -7.84 17.17
CA LEU A 490 0.23 -8.56 18.05
C LEU A 490 0.53 -8.37 19.55
N PRO A 491 -0.48 -8.38 20.43
CA PRO A 491 -0.25 -8.49 21.87
C PRO A 491 0.43 -9.82 22.25
N ASP A 492 1.24 -9.82 23.31
CA ASP A 492 1.91 -11.03 23.82
C ASP A 492 0.94 -12.17 24.16
N SER A 493 -0.25 -11.81 24.68
CA SER A 493 -1.32 -12.76 25.00
C SER A 493 -1.83 -13.47 23.74
N VAL A 494 -2.05 -12.73 22.65
CA VAL A 494 -2.51 -13.25 21.36
C VAL A 494 -1.45 -14.17 20.75
N ARG A 495 -0.19 -13.72 20.70
CA ARG A 495 0.92 -14.57 20.23
C ARG A 495 1.02 -15.88 20.99
N THR A 496 0.92 -15.81 22.32
CA THR A 496 0.97 -16.99 23.19
C THR A 496 -0.20 -17.94 22.92
N ALA A 497 -1.41 -17.42 22.70
CA ALA A 497 -2.61 -18.21 22.44
C ALA A 497 -2.50 -19.00 21.12
N TYR A 498 -1.97 -18.38 20.07
CA TYR A 498 -1.77 -19.02 18.75
C TYR A 498 -0.42 -19.73 18.59
N GLY A 499 0.45 -19.65 19.60
CA GLY A 499 1.80 -20.22 19.51
C GLY A 499 2.74 -19.49 18.54
N LEU A 500 2.42 -18.25 18.18
CA LEU A 500 3.23 -17.37 17.33
C LEU A 500 4.38 -16.73 18.12
N LYS A 501 5.43 -16.28 17.42
CA LYS A 501 6.50 -15.44 17.96
C LYS A 501 6.46 -14.07 17.31
N LYS A 502 6.98 -13.07 18.03
CA LYS A 502 6.99 -11.67 17.59
C LYS A 502 7.64 -11.49 16.22
N GLU A 503 8.73 -12.21 15.95
CA GLU A 503 9.49 -12.08 14.71
C GLU A 503 9.11 -13.11 13.64
N ASP A 504 7.97 -13.79 13.74
CA ASP A 504 7.63 -14.83 12.76
C ASP A 504 7.45 -14.27 11.35
N THR A 505 6.65 -13.21 11.18
CA THR A 505 6.45 -12.59 9.85
C THR A 505 7.75 -12.02 9.31
N ALA A 506 8.45 -11.18 10.08
CA ALA A 506 9.73 -10.58 9.69
C ALA A 506 10.87 -11.60 9.44
N ARG A 507 10.79 -12.82 9.98
CA ARG A 507 11.75 -13.90 9.66
C ARG A 507 11.32 -14.70 8.43
N ALA A 508 10.04 -14.76 8.13
CA ALA A 508 9.51 -15.55 7.02
C ALA A 508 9.77 -14.82 5.70
N SER A 509 9.39 -13.55 5.61
CA SER A 509 9.49 -12.73 4.40
C SER A 509 9.51 -11.24 4.80
N ASP A 510 9.94 -10.38 3.89
CA ASP A 510 9.70 -8.93 3.95
C ASP A 510 8.27 -8.57 3.52
N HIS A 511 7.53 -9.52 2.93
CA HIS A 511 6.08 -9.43 2.75
C HIS A 511 5.33 -10.08 3.92
N LEU A 512 4.20 -9.48 4.28
CA LEU A 512 3.28 -9.99 5.27
C LEU A 512 2.22 -10.86 4.58
N PRO A 513 1.80 -11.98 5.18
CA PRO A 513 0.77 -12.81 4.57
C PRO A 513 -0.60 -12.12 4.62
N LEU A 514 -1.24 -12.01 3.45
CA LEU A 514 -2.63 -11.56 3.32
C LEU A 514 -3.56 -12.76 3.45
N VAL A 515 -4.48 -12.72 4.39
CA VAL A 515 -5.46 -13.78 4.64
C VAL A 515 -6.85 -13.27 4.30
N ILE A 516 -7.59 -14.02 3.50
CA ILE A 516 -8.89 -13.63 2.96
C ILE A 516 -9.85 -14.81 3.13
N ASP A 517 -10.92 -14.58 3.87
CA ASP A 517 -12.05 -15.47 4.04
C ASP A 517 -13.19 -15.01 3.14
N ILE A 518 -13.64 -15.88 2.25
CA ILE A 518 -14.73 -15.59 1.32
C ILE A 518 -15.84 -16.64 1.38
N SER A 519 -17.02 -16.23 0.94
CA SER A 519 -18.14 -17.09 0.57
C SER A 519 -18.84 -16.56 -0.68
N SER A 520 -19.67 -17.41 -1.30
CA SER A 520 -20.64 -16.98 -2.29
C SER A 520 -21.61 -15.96 -1.71
N ASP A 521 -22.04 -14.98 -2.51
CA ASP A 521 -23.17 -14.11 -2.18
C ASP A 521 -24.49 -14.88 -2.43
N ASP A 522 -25.43 -14.78 -1.49
CA ASP A 522 -26.65 -15.63 -1.41
C ASP A 522 -27.81 -15.19 -2.35
#